data_AF-A0A919MXE9-F1
#
_entry.id   AF-A0A919MXE9-F1
#
_cell.length_a   1.000
_cell.length_b   1.000
_cell.length_c   1.000
_cell.angle_alpha   90.00
_cell.angle_beta   90.00
_cell.angle_gamma   90.00
#
_symmetry.space_group_name_H-M   'P 1'
#
loop_
_entity.id
_entity.type
_entity.pdbx_description
1 polymer ?
#
loop_
_entity_poly.entity_id
_entity_poly.type
_entity_poly.pdbx_seq_one_letter_code
_entity_poly.pdbx_strand_id
1 'polypeptide(L)' 'MTQKLGRHGIKVRTARNAALAALAADLPSPILADLTGMHRHTAIRWVLYARRDWAEYLAARAEDEAEKRK' A
#
# COMPACT_ATOMS: atom_id res chain seq x y z
N MET A 1 -17.89 1.61 16.05
CA MET A 1 -18.01 2.30 14.75
C MET A 1 -18.41 1.36 13.60
N THR A 2 -17.75 0.21 13.45
CA THR A 2 -18.08 -0.84 12.46
C THR A 2 -19.52 -1.35 12.53
N GLN A 3 -20.09 -1.53 13.72
CA GLN A 3 -21.49 -1.93 13.88
C GLN A 3 -22.49 -0.88 13.35
N LYS A 4 -22.18 0.41 13.45
CA LYS A 4 -23.06 1.50 12.97
C LYS A 4 -23.08 1.54 11.44
N LEU A 5 -21.92 1.37 10.80
CA LEU A 5 -21.82 1.29 9.33
C LEU A 5 -22.44 0.00 8.78
N GLY A 6 -22.26 -1.13 9.48
CA GLY A 6 -22.88 -2.40 9.11
C GLY A 6 -24.41 -2.36 9.09
N ARG A 7 -25.04 -1.61 10.01
CA ARG A 7 -26.50 -1.39 10.01
C ARG A 7 -27.00 -0.64 8.77
N HIS A 8 -26.13 0.12 8.10
CA HIS A 8 -26.45 0.82 6.85
C HIS A 8 -26.00 0.03 5.60
N GLY A 9 -25.70 -1.27 5.74
CA GLY A 9 -25.29 -2.14 4.63
C GLY A 9 -23.83 -1.95 4.17
N ILE A 10 -23.08 -1.06 4.81
CA ILE A 10 -21.68 -0.81 4.45
C ILE A 10 -20.80 -1.92 5.03
N LYS A 11 -20.34 -2.81 4.15
CA LYS A 11 -19.39 -3.87 4.50
C LYS A 11 -17.98 -3.27 4.67
N VAL A 12 -17.72 -2.72 5.86
CA VAL A 12 -16.48 -1.99 6.19
C VAL A 12 -15.20 -2.75 5.79
N ARG A 13 -15.16 -4.07 6.04
CA ARG A 13 -13.99 -4.89 5.67
C ARG A 13 -13.77 -4.97 4.16
N THR A 14 -14.84 -5.16 3.40
CA THR A 14 -14.78 -5.22 1.93
C THR A 14 -14.35 -3.87 1.36
N ALA A 15 -14.95 -2.77 1.84
CA ALA A 15 -14.59 -1.43 1.41
C ALA A 15 -13.11 -1.11 1.72
N ARG A 16 -12.63 -1.45 2.92
CA ARG A 16 -11.22 -1.27 3.30
C ARG A 16 -10.29 -2.07 2.39
N ASN A 17 -10.61 -3.32 2.11
CA ASN A 17 -9.78 -4.18 1.28
C ASN A 17 -9.72 -3.68 -0.17
N ALA A 18 -10.84 -3.21 -0.72
CA ALA A 18 -10.87 -2.60 -2.05
C ALA A 18 -10.02 -1.33 -2.12
N ALA A 19 -10.13 -0.46 -1.11
CA ALA A 19 -9.29 0.74 -1.02
C ALA A 19 -7.80 0.40 -0.90
N LEU A 20 -7.43 -0.62 -0.12
CA LEU A 20 -6.04 -1.07 -0.01
C LEU A 20 -5.51 -1.67 -1.32
N ALA A 21 -6.34 -2.42 -2.04
CA ALA A 21 -5.95 -2.97 -3.34
C ALA A 21 -5.71 -1.86 -4.37
N ALA A 22 -6.59 -0.85 -4.41
CA ALA A 22 -6.42 0.31 -5.29
C ALA A 22 -5.13 1.08 -4.94
N LEU A 23 -4.94 1.40 -3.66
CA LEU A 23 -3.75 2.12 -3.19
C LEU A 23 -2.46 1.34 -3.47
N ALA A 24 -2.48 0.01 -3.37
CA ALA A 24 -1.34 -0.84 -3.67
C ALA A 24 -1.05 -0.99 -5.17
N ALA A 25 -2.01 -0.65 -6.04
CA ALA A 25 -1.79 -0.55 -7.48
C ALA A 25 -1.08 0.77 -7.84
N ASP A 26 -1.25 1.80 -7.02
CA ASP A 26 -0.71 3.15 -7.26
C ASP A 26 0.53 3.48 -6.42
N LEU A 27 0.81 2.73 -5.34
CA LEU A 27 1.93 2.99 -4.43
C LEU A 27 2.84 1.76 -4.19
N PRO A 28 4.17 1.96 -4.14
CA PRO A 28 5.13 0.97 -3.66
C PRO A 28 4.90 0.57 -2.19
N SER A 29 5.33 -0.64 -1.82
CA SER A 29 5.11 -1.20 -0.48
C SER A 29 5.67 -0.36 0.68
N PRO A 30 6.85 0.29 0.59
CA PRO A 30 7.35 1.14 1.67
C PRO A 30 6.42 2.32 1.93
N ILE A 31 6.00 3.03 0.87
CA ILE A 31 5.10 4.19 0.97
C ILE A 31 3.74 3.75 1.53
N LEU A 32 3.21 2.62 1.05
CA LEU A 32 1.96 2.06 1.55
C LEU A 32 2.03 1.73 3.06
N ALA A 33 3.16 1.17 3.53
CA ALA A 33 3.35 0.85 4.94
C ALA A 33 3.35 2.12 5.80
N ASP A 34 4.11 3.14 5.38
CA ASP A 34 4.23 4.40 6.12
C ASP A 34 2.90 5.17 6.14
N LEU A 35 2.19 5.24 5.01
CA LEU A 35 0.91 5.95 4.89
C LEU A 35 -0.19 5.32 5.75
N THR A 36 -0.19 4.00 5.88
CA THR A 36 -1.26 3.25 6.58
C THR A 36 -0.87 2.82 7.99
N GLY A 37 0.39 3.02 8.39
CA GLY A 37 0.96 2.54 9.65
C GLY A 37 1.01 1.01 9.76
N MET A 38 0.91 0.27 8.65
CA MET A 38 0.89 -1.19 8.68
C MET A 38 2.29 -1.79 8.63
N HIS A 39 2.43 -3.02 9.13
CA HIS A 39 3.70 -3.75 9.07
C HIS A 39 4.17 -3.95 7.62
N ARG A 40 5.47 -3.78 7.36
CA ARG A 40 6.07 -3.87 6.02
C ARG A 40 5.67 -5.14 5.25
N HIS A 41 5.75 -6.32 5.88
CA HIS A 41 5.32 -7.57 5.24
C HIS A 41 3.85 -7.58 4.79
N THR A 42 2.97 -6.86 5.50
CA THR A 42 1.56 -6.74 5.11
C THR A 42 1.42 -5.86 3.88
N ALA A 43 2.15 -4.75 3.82
CA ALA A 43 2.17 -3.87 2.65
C ALA A 43 2.72 -4.61 1.41
N ILE A 44 3.76 -5.44 1.57
CA ILE A 44 4.32 -6.27 0.48
C ILE A 44 3.23 -7.19 -0.09
N ARG A 45 2.45 -7.85 0.78
CA ARG A 45 1.36 -8.75 0.33
C ARG A 45 0.29 -8.00 -0.46
N TRP A 46 -0.05 -6.78 -0.08
CA TRP A 46 -1.03 -5.97 -0.81
C TRP A 46 -0.52 -5.52 -2.18
N VAL A 47 0.75 -5.13 -2.29
CA VAL A 47 1.37 -4.78 -3.57
C VAL A 47 1.48 -6.00 -4.49
N LEU A 48 1.89 -7.15 -3.95
CA LEU A 48 1.87 -8.41 -4.70
C LEU A 48 0.47 -8.81 -5.15
N TYR A 49 -0.54 -8.58 -4.29
CA TYR A 49 -1.94 -8.82 -4.63
C TYR A 49 -2.43 -7.90 -5.76
N ALA A 50 -2.01 -6.64 -5.78
CA ALA A 50 -2.30 -5.70 -6.86
C ALA A 50 -1.54 -6.00 -8.16
N ARG A 51 -0.54 -6.91 -8.11
CA ARG A 51 0.27 -7.37 -9.27
C ARG A 51 0.95 -6.25 -10.04
N ARG A 52 1.25 -5.13 -9.39
CA ARG A 52 1.96 -4.00 -9.99
C ARG A 52 3.47 -4.14 -9.85
N ASP A 53 4.19 -3.88 -10.93
CA ASP A 53 5.66 -3.78 -10.92
C ASP A 53 6.09 -2.38 -10.47
N TRP A 54 7.10 -2.33 -9.60
CA TRP A 54 7.66 -1.11 -9.01
C TRP A 54 9.17 -0.98 -9.28
N ALA A 55 9.69 -1.63 -10.33
CA ALA A 55 11.09 -1.54 -10.72
C ALA A 55 11.56 -0.09 -10.92
N GLU A 56 10.73 0.78 -11.51
CA GLU A 56 11.05 2.20 -11.70
C GLU A 56 11.25 2.94 -10.37
N TYR A 57 10.39 2.69 -9.38
CA TYR A 57 10.55 3.26 -8.04
C TYR A 57 11.85 2.78 -7.37
N LEU A 58 12.19 1.50 -7.54
CA LEU A 58 13.44 0.94 -7.00
C LEU A 58 14.67 1.56 -7.68
N ALA A 59 14.62 1.79 -8.99
CA ALA A 59 15.69 2.46 -9.72
C ALA A 59 15.90 3.89 -9.23
N ALA A 60 14.83 4.69 -9.16
CA ALA A 60 14.89 6.06 -8.65
C ALA A 60 15.40 6.13 -7.20
N ARG A 61 14.98 5.17 -6.36
CA ARG A 61 15.47 5.06 -4.97
C ARG A 61 16.96 4.74 -4.92
N ALA A 62 17.45 3.86 -5.79
CA ALA A 62 18.87 3.51 -5.85
C ALA A 62 19.73 4.70 -6.30
N GLU A 63 19.24 5.51 -7.24
CA GLU A 63 19.89 6.75 -7.68
C GLU A 63 19.99 7.77 -6.53
N ASP A 64 18.90 8.03 -5.79
CA ASP A 64 18.89 8.92 -4.62
C ASP A 64 19.91 8.47 -3.54
N GLU A 65 20.00 7.18 -3.27
CA GLU A 65 20.99 6.65 -2.30
C GLU A 65 22.44 6.75 -2.81
N ALA A 66 22.66 6.65 -4.13
CA ALA A 66 23.99 6.84 -4.71
C ALA A 66 24.43 8.31 -4.67
N GLU A 67 23.51 9.26 -4.87
CA GLU A 67 23.76 10.69 -4.76
C GLU A 67 24.10 11.09 -3.33
N LYS A 68 23.35 10.60 -2.33
CA LYS A 68 23.62 10.89 -0.89
C LYS A 68 24.97 10.41 -0.38
N ARG A 69 25.59 9.45 -1.07
CA ARG A 69 26.88 8.87 -0.67
C ARG A 69 28.09 9.60 -1.25
N LYS A 70 27.88 10.49 -2.22
CA LYS A 70 28.91 11.41 -2.74
C LYS A 70 29.10 12.60 -1.81
#